data_AF-A0AAV7ZJQ4-F1
#
_entry.id   AF-A0AAV7ZJQ4-F1
#
_cell.length_a   1.000
_cell.length_b   1.000
_cell.length_c   1.000
_cell.angle_alpha   90.00
_cell.angle_beta   90.00
_cell.angle_gamma   90.00
#
_symmetry.space_group_name_H-M   'P 1'
#
loop_
_entity.id
_entity.type
_entity.pdbx_description
1 polymer ?
#
loop_
_entity_poly.entity_id
_entity_poly.type
_entity_poly.pdbx_seq_one_letter_code
_entity_poly.pdbx_strand_id
1 'polypeptide(L)'
;MVKFCFLIEIFLFILLIKNQELTIGIDPKDSQHYLPKKTFNCLDGNGEIPYSYINDDYCDCLDGSDEPGTNACSNGKFFCHNEGLDPKKIPSSRVNDGYCDCCSGEDEYNSGVECINTCSSEHLIKKTKNEKKEKLRKKGSNKREQMINEIDDLFLNIDEEIEKSEGKLEIQKMKKEKLKQRKTQILVYKKQLPKLIENYCNLLLNKTKIKKIEKKNTCLLKKKDLLNCKNDLEMLIKSKFDDPKRSLKKIKKQFQEIGKKKKVIDQKLNRIKKIQDLDLGEHFEFSYWFEKCFEYNSDKYTYKFCPFDKVEQKEKKGKSFNLGKFKSKKWKTKKLSHRAKRWMLFDNGDRCNNGPKRSTKIKLLCGYSEKIVSIKETSTCVYEMRFQSPLMCF
;
A
#
# COMPACT_ATOMS: atom_id res chain seq x y z
N MET A 1 10.71 -43.92 -66.40
CA MET A 1 9.95 -43.11 -65.41
C MET A 1 10.81 -42.55 -64.27
N VAL A 2 11.81 -43.27 -63.73
CA VAL A 2 12.63 -42.80 -62.58
C VAL A 2 13.42 -41.50 -62.85
N LYS A 3 13.97 -41.29 -64.06
CA LYS A 3 14.70 -40.06 -64.42
C LYS A 3 13.83 -38.80 -64.49
N PHE A 4 12.52 -38.95 -64.75
CA PHE A 4 11.61 -37.80 -64.89
C PHE A 4 11.16 -37.28 -63.52
N CYS A 5 10.96 -38.17 -62.53
CA CYS A 5 10.73 -37.78 -61.13
C CYS A 5 11.92 -37.02 -60.54
N PHE A 6 13.15 -37.45 -60.81
CA PHE A 6 14.36 -36.79 -60.31
C PHE A 6 14.51 -35.35 -60.85
N LEU A 7 14.13 -35.11 -62.11
CA LEU A 7 14.14 -33.77 -62.70
C LEU A 7 13.04 -32.87 -62.12
N ILE A 8 11.88 -33.41 -61.78
CA ILE A 8 10.80 -32.67 -61.11
C ILE A 8 11.18 -32.32 -59.67
N GLU A 9 11.79 -33.24 -58.92
CA GLU A 9 12.32 -33.01 -57.58
C GLU A 9 13.42 -31.93 -57.60
N ILE A 10 14.36 -32.01 -58.55
CA ILE A 10 15.41 -30.99 -58.72
C ILE A 10 14.81 -29.64 -59.12
N PHE A 11 13.84 -29.61 -60.03
CA PHE A 11 13.18 -28.36 -60.45
C PHE A 11 12.36 -27.73 -59.33
N LEU A 12 11.66 -28.53 -58.52
CA LEU A 12 10.96 -28.08 -57.31
C LEU A 12 11.94 -27.58 -56.24
N PHE A 13 13.09 -28.23 -56.08
CA PHE A 13 14.15 -27.80 -55.17
C PHE A 13 14.80 -26.48 -55.63
N ILE A 14 15.03 -26.30 -56.94
CA ILE A 14 15.53 -25.05 -57.53
C ILE A 14 14.49 -23.91 -57.40
N LEU A 15 13.20 -24.21 -57.57
CA LEU A 15 12.11 -23.24 -57.33
C LEU A 15 12.01 -22.83 -55.85
N LEU A 16 12.23 -23.77 -54.92
CA LEU A 16 12.30 -23.50 -53.48
C LEU A 16 13.50 -22.62 -53.11
N ILE A 17 14.69 -22.90 -53.67
CA ILE A 17 15.91 -22.09 -53.44
C ILE A 17 15.72 -20.65 -53.95
N LYS A 18 15.15 -20.47 -55.16
CA LYS A 18 14.91 -19.12 -55.72
C LYS A 18 13.89 -18.29 -54.95
N ASN A 19 12.91 -18.94 -54.30
CA ASN A 19 11.97 -18.24 -53.43
C ASN A 19 12.59 -17.82 -52.09
N GLN A 20 13.73 -18.40 -51.70
CA GLN A 20 14.36 -18.16 -50.41
C GLN A 20 15.20 -16.85 -50.41
N GLU A 21 15.88 -16.53 -51.51
CA GLU A 21 16.67 -15.28 -51.68
C GLU A 21 15.79 -14.02 -51.62
N LEU A 22 14.52 -14.12 -52.03
CA LEU A 22 13.59 -13.00 -52.11
C LEU A 22 12.95 -12.61 -50.77
N THR A 23 13.26 -13.33 -49.69
CA THR A 23 12.55 -13.21 -48.39
C THR A 23 13.42 -12.71 -47.25
N ILE A 24 14.70 -12.45 -47.52
CA ILE A 24 15.67 -12.04 -46.50
C ILE A 24 15.29 -10.65 -45.98
N GLY A 25 15.16 -10.55 -44.66
CA GLY A 25 14.88 -9.29 -43.96
C GLY A 25 13.47 -8.72 -44.11
N ILE A 26 12.58 -9.38 -44.87
CA ILE A 26 11.20 -8.94 -45.09
C ILE A 26 10.30 -9.38 -43.94
N ASP A 27 9.49 -8.46 -43.40
CA ASP A 27 8.42 -8.82 -42.45
C ASP A 27 7.35 -9.64 -43.20
N PRO A 28 6.95 -10.83 -42.72
CA PRO A 28 5.92 -11.66 -43.36
C PRO A 28 4.61 -10.90 -43.66
N LYS A 29 4.30 -9.85 -42.88
CA LYS A 29 3.14 -8.98 -43.12
C LYS A 29 3.26 -8.15 -44.39
N ASP A 30 4.49 -7.80 -44.76
CA ASP A 30 4.79 -6.93 -45.89
C ASP A 30 5.14 -7.75 -47.16
N SER A 31 5.30 -9.07 -47.03
CA SER A 31 5.67 -10.01 -48.11
C SER A 31 4.90 -9.84 -49.43
N GLN A 32 3.61 -9.47 -49.37
CA GLN A 32 2.79 -9.26 -50.58
C GLN A 32 3.26 -8.07 -51.43
N HIS A 33 3.91 -7.07 -50.82
CA HIS A 33 4.44 -5.90 -51.52
C HIS A 33 5.69 -6.25 -52.35
N TYR A 34 6.42 -7.27 -51.94
CA TYR A 34 7.71 -7.70 -52.51
C TYR A 34 7.58 -8.86 -53.50
N LEU A 35 6.37 -9.16 -53.97
CA LEU A 35 6.20 -10.19 -55.01
C LEU A 35 6.85 -9.73 -56.34
N PRO A 36 7.50 -10.64 -57.09
CA PRO A 36 8.15 -10.33 -58.37
C PRO A 36 7.25 -9.54 -59.33
N LYS A 37 7.70 -8.34 -59.72
CA LYS A 37 7.04 -7.44 -60.67
C LYS A 37 8.08 -6.80 -61.61
N LYS A 38 7.64 -5.97 -62.56
CA LYS A 38 8.56 -5.17 -63.40
C LYS A 38 9.17 -4.01 -62.60
N THR A 39 8.36 -3.38 -61.77
CA THR A 39 8.71 -2.24 -60.93
C THR A 39 8.26 -2.48 -59.50
N PHE A 40 8.91 -1.81 -58.56
CA PHE A 40 8.60 -1.78 -57.14
C PHE A 40 8.28 -0.35 -56.73
N ASN A 41 7.18 -0.19 -56.00
CA ASN A 41 6.81 1.11 -55.43
C ASN A 41 7.32 1.13 -53.99
N CYS A 42 8.09 2.17 -53.65
CA CYS A 42 8.51 2.40 -52.26
C CYS A 42 7.28 2.43 -51.35
N LEU A 43 7.38 1.88 -50.14
CA LEU A 43 6.22 1.69 -49.26
C LEU A 43 5.65 2.99 -48.71
N ASP A 44 6.44 4.06 -48.69
CA ASP A 44 6.00 5.43 -48.39
C ASP A 44 5.22 6.09 -49.55
N GLY A 45 5.19 5.46 -50.73
CA GLY A 45 4.52 5.94 -51.92
C GLY A 45 5.30 6.97 -52.73
N ASN A 46 6.55 7.29 -52.37
CA ASN A 46 7.34 8.35 -53.00
C ASN A 46 8.48 7.82 -53.89
N GLY A 47 8.16 6.92 -54.81
CA GLY A 47 9.12 6.43 -55.78
C GLY A 47 8.68 5.12 -56.42
N GLU A 48 8.98 4.97 -57.71
CA GLU A 48 8.86 3.71 -58.43
C GLU A 48 10.24 3.37 -59.00
N ILE A 49 10.77 2.23 -58.59
CA ILE A 49 12.10 1.75 -58.96
C ILE A 49 11.99 0.43 -59.74
N PRO A 50 13.01 0.05 -60.53
CA PRO A 50 13.07 -1.30 -61.09
C PRO A 50 13.04 -2.36 -59.99
N TYR A 51 12.31 -3.46 -60.20
CA TYR A 51 12.25 -4.54 -59.20
C TYR A 51 13.63 -5.13 -58.85
N SER A 52 14.60 -5.02 -59.78
CA SER A 52 15.99 -5.45 -59.58
C SER A 52 16.78 -4.66 -58.54
N TYR A 53 16.28 -3.50 -58.10
CA TYR A 53 16.92 -2.65 -57.11
C TYR A 53 16.52 -3.02 -55.67
N ILE A 54 15.84 -4.14 -55.48
CA ILE A 54 15.54 -4.65 -54.15
C ILE A 54 16.73 -5.48 -53.66
N ASN A 55 17.27 -5.14 -52.49
CA ASN A 55 18.45 -5.76 -51.89
C ASN A 55 19.68 -5.73 -52.80
N ASP A 56 19.93 -4.61 -53.46
CA ASP A 56 21.06 -4.43 -54.38
C ASP A 56 22.27 -3.71 -53.74
N ASP A 57 22.24 -3.54 -52.42
CA ASP A 57 23.23 -2.80 -51.61
C ASP A 57 23.28 -1.28 -51.93
N TYR A 58 22.21 -0.73 -52.53
CA TYR A 58 22.04 0.70 -52.75
C TYR A 58 20.70 1.19 -52.19
N CYS A 59 20.66 2.43 -51.69
CA CYS A 59 19.45 2.99 -51.08
C CYS A 59 18.76 3.97 -52.03
N ASP A 60 17.80 3.47 -52.80
CA ASP A 60 16.96 4.19 -53.75
C ASP A 60 15.67 4.74 -53.13
N CYS A 61 15.04 3.99 -52.21
CA CYS A 61 13.84 4.46 -51.54
C CYS A 61 14.17 5.32 -50.31
N LEU A 62 13.52 6.48 -50.18
CA LEU A 62 13.71 7.37 -49.02
C LEU A 62 13.31 6.72 -47.69
N ASP A 63 12.37 5.77 -47.71
CA ASP A 63 11.94 5.00 -46.54
C ASP A 63 12.78 3.74 -46.29
N GLY A 64 13.70 3.42 -47.20
CA GLY A 64 14.55 2.24 -47.19
C GLY A 64 13.81 0.92 -47.40
N SER A 65 12.65 0.96 -48.04
CA SER A 65 11.83 -0.23 -48.30
C SER A 65 12.37 -1.14 -49.40
N ASP A 66 13.25 -0.62 -50.25
CA ASP A 66 14.02 -1.35 -51.26
C ASP A 66 15.09 -2.27 -50.66
N GLU A 67 15.64 -1.92 -49.50
CA GLU A 67 16.72 -2.68 -48.85
C GLU A 67 16.28 -3.37 -47.53
N PRO A 68 15.28 -4.27 -47.53
CA PRO A 68 14.87 -4.99 -46.32
C PRO A 68 15.93 -5.99 -45.82
N GLY A 69 16.77 -6.49 -46.71
CA GLY A 69 17.72 -7.57 -46.50
C GLY A 69 19.19 -7.14 -46.39
N THR A 70 19.53 -5.86 -46.61
CA THR A 70 20.91 -5.36 -46.60
C THR A 70 21.10 -4.24 -45.55
N ASN A 71 22.31 -3.67 -45.49
CA ASN A 71 22.65 -2.55 -44.62
C ASN A 71 22.72 -1.18 -45.32
N ALA A 72 22.30 -1.08 -46.59
CA ALA A 72 22.52 0.10 -47.42
C ALA A 72 21.69 1.34 -46.98
N CYS A 73 20.48 1.14 -46.48
CA CYS A 73 19.63 2.25 -46.02
C CYS A 73 19.76 2.52 -44.51
N SER A 74 20.19 3.72 -44.11
CA SER A 74 20.40 4.09 -42.69
C SER A 74 19.15 4.05 -41.79
N ASN A 75 17.96 4.19 -42.38
CA ASN A 75 16.64 4.10 -41.74
C ASN A 75 15.97 2.72 -41.96
N GLY A 76 16.62 1.83 -42.70
CA GLY A 76 16.15 0.49 -43.01
C GLY A 76 16.00 -0.39 -41.77
N LYS A 77 15.17 -1.41 -41.89
CA LYS A 77 14.90 -2.38 -40.83
C LYS A 77 14.91 -3.78 -41.40
N PHE A 78 15.72 -4.63 -40.81
CA PHE A 78 15.79 -6.04 -41.14
C PHE A 78 14.92 -6.87 -40.20
N PHE A 79 14.14 -7.78 -40.76
CA PHE A 79 13.29 -8.69 -40.00
C PHE A 79 13.99 -10.03 -39.72
N CYS A 80 14.23 -10.31 -38.44
CA CYS A 80 14.63 -11.63 -37.96
C CYS A 80 13.37 -12.50 -37.75
N HIS A 81 13.28 -13.62 -38.45
CA HIS A 81 12.22 -14.62 -38.30
C HIS A 81 12.27 -15.29 -36.93
N ASN A 82 13.48 -15.58 -36.43
CA ASN A 82 13.75 -16.16 -35.11
C ASN A 82 12.79 -17.33 -34.78
N GLU A 83 12.73 -18.36 -35.61
CA GLU A 83 11.77 -19.46 -35.45
C GLU A 83 11.73 -20.01 -34.01
N GLY A 84 10.53 -20.12 -33.45
CA GLY A 84 10.33 -20.55 -32.06
C GLY A 84 10.49 -19.43 -31.01
N LEU A 85 10.91 -18.23 -31.38
CA LEU A 85 10.92 -17.03 -30.54
C LEU A 85 9.99 -15.94 -31.11
N ASP A 86 9.83 -14.86 -30.34
CA ASP A 86 9.13 -13.69 -30.86
C ASP A 86 9.99 -13.07 -31.98
N PRO A 87 9.43 -12.81 -33.17
CA PRO A 87 10.15 -12.16 -34.25
C PRO A 87 10.64 -10.78 -33.84
N LYS A 88 11.78 -10.34 -34.39
CA LYS A 88 12.46 -9.10 -34.00
C LYS A 88 12.86 -8.33 -35.24
N LYS A 89 12.70 -7.00 -35.20
CA LYS A 89 13.31 -6.10 -36.19
C LYS A 89 14.60 -5.53 -35.64
N ILE A 90 15.68 -5.57 -36.42
CA ILE A 90 16.95 -4.92 -36.13
C ILE A 90 17.18 -3.76 -37.09
N PRO A 91 17.96 -2.73 -36.72
CA PRO A 91 18.43 -1.74 -37.67
C PRO A 91 19.21 -2.40 -38.80
N SER A 92 19.03 -1.94 -40.03
CA SER A 92 19.79 -2.38 -41.22
C SER A 92 21.31 -2.33 -40.99
N SER A 93 21.80 -1.37 -40.20
CA SER A 93 23.22 -1.24 -39.84
C SER A 93 23.81 -2.44 -39.10
N ARG A 94 22.98 -3.41 -38.68
CA ARG A 94 23.38 -4.66 -38.01
C ARG A 94 23.34 -5.87 -38.94
N VAL A 95 23.09 -5.66 -40.22
CA VAL A 95 23.10 -6.71 -41.24
C VAL A 95 24.51 -6.79 -41.78
N ASN A 96 25.08 -7.99 -41.76
CA ASN A 96 26.44 -8.30 -42.17
C ASN A 96 27.51 -7.41 -41.48
N ASP A 97 27.31 -7.08 -40.21
CA ASP A 97 28.24 -6.23 -39.43
C ASP A 97 29.30 -7.04 -38.66
N GLY A 98 29.23 -8.38 -38.77
CA GLY A 98 30.11 -9.33 -38.11
C GLY A 98 29.62 -9.77 -36.72
N TYR A 99 28.42 -9.37 -36.30
CA TYR A 99 27.81 -9.75 -35.02
C TYR A 99 26.46 -10.46 -35.22
N CYS A 100 26.31 -11.64 -34.62
CA CYS A 100 25.03 -12.37 -34.66
C CYS A 100 23.97 -11.69 -33.77
N ASP A 101 23.10 -10.89 -34.37
CA ASP A 101 22.05 -10.08 -33.75
C ASP A 101 20.66 -10.71 -33.85
N CYS A 102 20.42 -11.55 -34.86
CA CYS A 102 19.32 -12.49 -34.92
C CYS A 102 19.73 -13.84 -34.28
N CYS A 103 18.83 -14.47 -33.52
CA CYS A 103 19.16 -15.78 -32.92
C CYS A 103 19.25 -16.89 -33.98
N SER A 104 18.63 -16.67 -35.14
CA SER A 104 18.69 -17.53 -36.31
C SER A 104 20.03 -17.41 -37.05
N GLY A 105 20.74 -16.28 -36.87
CA GLY A 105 21.96 -15.94 -37.60
C GLY A 105 21.74 -15.45 -39.03
N GLU A 106 20.50 -15.20 -39.42
CA GLU A 106 20.14 -14.83 -40.81
C GLU A 106 20.56 -13.42 -41.22
N ASP A 107 20.97 -12.59 -40.25
CA ASP A 107 21.53 -11.26 -40.43
C ASP A 107 22.97 -11.26 -40.96
N GLU A 108 23.70 -12.36 -40.78
CA GLU A 108 25.12 -12.47 -41.13
C GLU A 108 25.34 -13.44 -42.31
N TYR A 109 24.46 -13.37 -43.32
CA TYR A 109 24.49 -14.27 -44.47
C TYR A 109 25.67 -14.02 -45.43
N ASN A 110 26.30 -12.83 -45.37
CA ASN A 110 27.38 -12.41 -46.28
C ASN A 110 28.58 -11.72 -45.59
N SER A 111 28.71 -11.77 -44.27
CA SER A 111 29.85 -11.18 -43.55
C SER A 111 31.06 -12.10 -43.42
N GLY A 112 30.89 -13.40 -43.69
CA GLY A 112 31.89 -14.44 -43.46
C GLY A 112 31.94 -14.97 -42.02
N VAL A 113 31.03 -14.50 -41.14
CA VAL A 113 30.84 -15.04 -39.79
C VAL A 113 29.81 -16.18 -39.83
N GLU A 114 30.14 -17.32 -39.19
CA GLU A 114 29.19 -18.44 -39.06
C GLU A 114 28.36 -18.29 -37.78
N CYS A 115 27.14 -17.80 -37.91
CA CYS A 115 26.21 -17.65 -36.79
C CYS A 115 25.48 -18.96 -36.47
N ILE A 116 25.63 -19.42 -35.22
CA ILE A 116 24.95 -20.61 -34.71
C ILE A 116 23.52 -20.25 -34.33
N ASN A 117 22.54 -21.03 -34.78
CA ASN A 117 21.14 -20.83 -34.38
C ASN A 117 20.94 -21.12 -32.88
N THR A 118 20.69 -20.06 -32.09
CA THR A 118 20.46 -20.12 -30.63
C THR A 118 18.98 -20.05 -30.26
N CYS A 119 18.05 -19.87 -31.22
CA CYS A 119 16.65 -19.52 -30.95
C CYS A 119 15.94 -20.49 -29.99
N SER A 120 16.12 -21.80 -30.18
CA SER A 120 15.53 -22.81 -29.31
C SER A 120 16.04 -22.72 -27.86
N SER A 121 17.35 -22.52 -27.69
CA SER A 121 17.96 -22.40 -26.36
C SER A 121 17.51 -21.12 -25.64
N GLU A 122 17.44 -20.01 -26.37
CA GLU A 122 16.95 -18.74 -25.86
C GLU A 122 15.47 -18.77 -25.51
N HIS A 123 14.65 -19.48 -26.30
CA HIS A 123 13.25 -19.76 -25.98
C HIS A 123 13.12 -20.49 -24.65
N LEU A 124 13.87 -21.57 -24.45
CA LEU A 124 13.84 -22.32 -23.19
C LEU A 124 14.27 -21.46 -22.00
N ILE A 125 15.28 -20.61 -22.17
CA ILE A 125 15.71 -19.64 -21.14
C ILE A 125 14.60 -18.62 -20.85
N LYS A 126 13.93 -18.09 -21.88
CA LYS A 126 12.83 -17.13 -21.74
C LYS A 126 11.61 -17.77 -21.07
N LYS A 127 11.25 -18.99 -21.48
CA LYS A 127 10.17 -19.79 -20.91
C LYS A 127 10.43 -20.09 -19.43
N THR A 128 11.61 -20.63 -19.10
CA THR A 128 11.97 -20.93 -17.70
C THR A 128 12.04 -19.66 -16.83
N LYS A 129 12.51 -18.52 -17.37
CA LYS A 129 12.47 -17.22 -16.68
C LYS A 129 11.02 -16.76 -16.43
N ASN A 130 10.14 -16.90 -17.42
CA ASN A 130 8.72 -16.55 -17.31
C ASN A 130 7.99 -17.45 -16.31
N GLU A 131 8.23 -18.77 -16.34
CA GLU A 131 7.68 -19.74 -15.39
C GLU A 131 8.15 -19.43 -13.96
N LYS A 132 9.43 -19.15 -13.75
CA LYS A 132 9.97 -18.72 -12.45
C LYS A 132 9.29 -17.44 -11.97
N LYS A 133 9.07 -16.47 -12.86
CA LYS A 133 8.41 -15.20 -12.55
C LYS A 133 6.93 -15.39 -12.19
N GLU A 134 6.19 -16.21 -12.94
CA GLU A 134 4.80 -16.55 -12.63
C GLU A 134 4.68 -17.32 -11.31
N LYS A 135 5.59 -18.26 -11.05
CA LYS A 135 5.63 -18.98 -9.76
C LYS A 135 5.84 -18.03 -8.58
N LEU A 136 6.76 -17.07 -8.69
CA LEU A 136 6.97 -16.04 -7.67
C LEU A 136 5.76 -15.11 -7.52
N ARG A 137 5.12 -14.73 -8.64
CA ARG A 137 3.89 -13.92 -8.63
C ARG A 137 2.76 -14.64 -7.91
N LYS A 138 2.54 -15.92 -8.21
CA LYS A 138 1.52 -16.76 -7.55
C LYS A 138 1.78 -16.88 -6.05
N LYS A 139 3.04 -17.11 -5.63
CA LYS A 139 3.41 -17.10 -4.21
C LYS A 139 3.07 -15.77 -3.52
N GLY A 140 3.37 -14.65 -4.17
CA GLY A 140 3.02 -13.32 -3.65
C GLY A 140 1.51 -13.09 -3.57
N SER A 141 0.75 -13.52 -4.58
CA SER A 141 -0.71 -13.44 -4.61
C SER A 141 -1.35 -14.24 -3.48
N ASN A 142 -0.93 -15.49 -3.28
CA ASN A 142 -1.42 -16.32 -2.18
C ASN A 142 -1.10 -15.69 -0.81
N LYS A 143 0.08 -15.07 -0.67
CA LYS A 143 0.42 -14.39 0.59
C LYS A 143 -0.39 -13.12 0.80
N ARG A 144 -0.72 -12.37 -0.26
CA ARG A 144 -1.64 -11.22 -0.21
C ARG A 144 -3.01 -11.65 0.29
N GLU A 145 -3.55 -12.73 -0.26
CA GLU A 145 -4.86 -13.26 0.14
C GLU A 145 -4.88 -13.65 1.62
N GLN A 146 -3.84 -14.35 2.10
CA GLN A 146 -3.68 -14.64 3.53
C GLN A 146 -3.68 -13.36 4.39
N MET A 147 -2.96 -12.32 3.97
CA MET A 147 -2.92 -11.05 4.68
C MET A 147 -4.28 -10.36 4.72
N ILE A 148 -5.07 -10.44 3.65
CA ILE A 148 -6.43 -9.86 3.63
C ILE A 148 -7.34 -10.61 4.58
N ASN A 149 -7.33 -11.95 4.55
CA ASN A 149 -8.14 -12.76 5.45
C ASN A 149 -7.79 -12.49 6.92
N GLU A 150 -6.49 -12.34 7.24
CA GLU A 150 -6.02 -11.94 8.57
C GLU A 150 -6.59 -10.56 9.00
N ILE A 151 -6.72 -9.61 8.07
CA ILE A 151 -7.33 -8.29 8.35
C ILE A 151 -8.82 -8.43 8.60
N ASP A 152 -9.54 -9.15 7.73
CA ASP A 152 -10.98 -9.34 7.86
C ASP A 152 -11.34 -10.01 9.20
N ASP A 153 -10.56 -11.02 9.61
CA ASP A 153 -10.68 -11.66 10.93
C ASP A 153 -10.43 -10.66 12.08
N LEU A 154 -9.44 -9.77 11.94
CA LEU A 154 -9.16 -8.73 12.95
C LEU A 154 -10.31 -7.72 13.05
N PHE A 155 -10.89 -7.29 11.93
CA PHE A 155 -12.04 -6.39 11.94
C PHE A 155 -13.25 -7.03 12.60
N LEU A 156 -13.56 -8.30 12.30
CA LEU A 156 -14.66 -9.04 12.94
C LEU A 156 -14.47 -9.11 14.46
N ASN A 157 -13.26 -9.40 14.93
CA ASN A 157 -12.96 -9.45 16.37
C ASN A 157 -13.06 -8.05 17.03
N ILE A 158 -12.59 -7.01 16.36
CA ILE A 158 -12.67 -5.62 16.87
C ILE A 158 -14.14 -5.17 16.95
N ASP A 159 -14.96 -5.47 15.95
CA ASP A 159 -16.38 -5.13 15.95
C ASP A 159 -17.12 -5.82 17.10
N GLU A 160 -16.83 -7.11 17.34
CA GLU A 160 -17.38 -7.84 18.50
C GLU A 160 -16.94 -7.21 19.84
N GLU A 161 -15.68 -6.76 19.95
CA GLU A 161 -15.18 -6.05 21.14
C GLU A 161 -15.83 -4.68 21.33
N ILE A 162 -16.11 -3.95 20.25
CA ILE A 162 -16.81 -2.66 20.27
C ILE A 162 -18.22 -2.87 20.80
N GLU A 163 -18.99 -3.81 20.25
CA GLU A 163 -20.35 -4.13 20.70
C GLU A 163 -20.38 -4.48 22.20
N LYS A 164 -19.46 -5.35 22.64
CA LYS A 164 -19.31 -5.70 24.08
C LYS A 164 -19.00 -4.46 24.94
N SER A 165 -18.20 -3.53 24.42
CA SER A 165 -17.79 -2.31 25.14
C SER A 165 -18.90 -1.27 25.19
N GLU A 166 -19.67 -1.11 24.12
CA GLU A 166 -20.83 -0.22 24.06
C GLU A 166 -21.91 -0.66 25.06
N GLY A 167 -22.22 -1.96 25.14
CA GLY A 167 -23.13 -2.50 26.15
C GLY A 167 -22.66 -2.21 27.60
N LYS A 168 -21.35 -2.33 27.87
CA LYS A 168 -20.77 -1.97 29.19
C LYS A 168 -20.91 -0.48 29.48
N LEU A 169 -20.72 0.39 28.47
CA LEU A 169 -20.83 1.84 28.60
C LEU A 169 -22.28 2.26 28.94
N GLU A 170 -23.26 1.62 28.30
CA GLU A 170 -24.68 1.86 28.54
C GLU A 170 -25.10 1.46 29.97
N ILE A 171 -24.65 0.30 30.45
CA ILE A 171 -24.84 -0.13 31.84
C ILE A 171 -24.21 0.87 32.83
N GLN A 172 -23.02 1.42 32.52
CA GLN A 172 -22.39 2.44 33.37
C GLN A 172 -23.15 3.77 33.36
N LYS A 173 -23.69 4.20 32.21
CA LYS A 173 -24.57 5.38 32.11
C LYS A 173 -25.82 5.19 32.97
N MET A 174 -26.49 4.04 32.88
CA MET A 174 -27.65 3.70 33.71
C MET A 174 -27.33 3.67 35.21
N LYS A 175 -26.18 3.11 35.61
CA LYS A 175 -25.72 3.13 37.02
C LYS A 175 -25.49 4.57 37.53
N LYS A 176 -24.92 5.45 36.72
CA LYS A 176 -24.69 6.86 37.05
C LYS A 176 -25.99 7.65 37.20
N GLU A 177 -26.96 7.43 36.32
CA GLU A 177 -28.32 7.96 36.41
C GLU A 177 -29.01 7.54 37.72
N LYS A 178 -29.00 6.25 38.04
CA LYS A 178 -29.54 5.71 39.31
C LYS A 178 -28.87 6.32 40.54
N LEU A 179 -27.54 6.53 40.49
CA LEU A 179 -26.78 7.19 41.56
C LEU A 179 -27.15 8.66 41.72
N LYS A 180 -27.39 9.40 40.62
CA LYS A 180 -27.89 10.78 40.68
C LYS A 180 -29.27 10.84 41.33
N GLN A 181 -30.18 9.96 40.92
CA GLN A 181 -31.53 9.87 41.49
C GLN A 181 -31.49 9.59 43.01
N ARG A 182 -30.71 8.58 43.44
CA ARG A 182 -30.49 8.29 44.87
C ARG A 182 -29.91 9.49 45.62
N LYS A 183 -28.95 10.21 45.03
CA LYS A 183 -28.36 11.41 45.63
C LYS A 183 -29.41 12.51 45.85
N THR A 184 -30.28 12.76 44.87
CA THR A 184 -31.39 13.72 44.98
C THR A 184 -32.37 13.29 46.07
N GLN A 185 -32.69 12.00 46.14
CA GLN A 185 -33.59 11.44 47.14
C GLN A 185 -33.03 11.59 48.57
N ILE A 186 -31.74 11.29 48.77
CA ILE A 186 -31.05 11.52 50.05
C ILE A 186 -31.07 13.02 50.44
N LEU A 187 -30.93 13.92 49.46
CA LEU A 187 -31.01 15.37 49.68
C LEU A 187 -32.41 15.81 50.14
N VAL A 188 -33.46 15.23 49.57
CA VAL A 188 -34.85 15.46 50.00
C VAL A 188 -35.06 14.94 51.42
N TYR A 189 -34.65 13.70 51.72
CA TYR A 189 -34.74 13.14 53.06
C TYR A 189 -33.97 13.97 54.09
N LYS A 190 -32.75 14.43 53.77
CA LYS A 190 -31.97 15.32 54.64
C LYS A 190 -32.67 16.64 54.94
N LYS A 191 -33.44 17.19 53.99
CA LYS A 191 -34.26 18.40 54.21
C LYS A 191 -35.49 18.12 55.10
N GLN A 192 -36.07 16.93 55.03
CA GLN A 192 -37.23 16.53 55.84
C GLN A 192 -36.86 16.08 57.25
N LEU A 193 -35.64 15.57 57.44
CA LEU A 193 -35.14 14.99 58.68
C LEU A 193 -35.28 15.91 59.91
N PRO A 194 -34.98 17.22 59.86
CA PRO A 194 -35.09 18.10 61.02
C PRO A 194 -36.53 18.21 61.55
N LYS A 195 -37.51 18.34 60.65
CA LYS A 195 -38.94 18.39 61.02
C LYS A 195 -39.42 17.07 61.63
N LEU A 196 -38.93 15.94 61.12
CA LEU A 196 -39.27 14.62 61.67
C LEU A 196 -38.71 14.44 63.08
N ILE A 197 -37.46 14.87 63.30
CA ILE A 197 -36.80 14.85 64.61
C ILE A 197 -37.57 15.72 65.60
N GLU A 198 -37.92 16.93 65.19
CA GLU A 198 -38.71 17.87 66.01
C GLU A 198 -40.06 17.26 66.40
N ASN A 199 -40.80 16.69 65.45
CA ASN A 199 -42.08 16.02 65.71
C ASN A 199 -41.95 14.83 66.67
N TYR A 200 -40.92 14.00 66.50
CA TYR A 200 -40.69 12.82 67.34
C TYR A 200 -40.26 13.21 68.77
N CYS A 201 -39.37 14.19 68.91
CA CYS A 201 -39.00 14.76 70.21
C CYS A 201 -40.22 15.34 70.93
N ASN A 202 -41.10 16.05 70.20
CA ASN A 202 -42.35 16.60 70.75
C ASN A 202 -43.32 15.49 71.21
N LEU A 203 -43.45 14.39 70.44
CA LEU A 203 -44.25 13.23 70.82
C LEU A 203 -43.72 12.51 72.07
N LEU A 204 -42.39 12.34 72.19
CA LEU A 204 -41.77 11.73 73.37
C LEU A 204 -41.90 12.61 74.62
N LEU A 205 -41.77 13.93 74.46
CA LEU A 205 -42.03 14.91 75.52
C LEU A 205 -43.49 14.87 75.97
N ASN A 206 -44.44 14.66 75.05
CA ASN A 206 -45.85 14.51 75.40
C ASN A 206 -46.16 13.16 76.10
N LYS A 207 -45.57 12.04 75.67
CA LYS A 207 -45.70 10.74 76.38
C LYS A 207 -45.13 10.79 77.81
N THR A 208 -44.06 11.54 78.02
CA THR A 208 -43.44 11.74 79.34
C THR A 208 -44.18 12.78 80.20
N LYS A 209 -44.81 13.79 79.59
CA LYS A 209 -45.80 14.65 80.26
C LYS A 209 -47.02 13.86 80.76
N ILE A 210 -47.58 12.96 79.94
CA ILE A 210 -48.73 12.12 80.35
C ILE A 210 -48.39 11.24 81.56
N LYS A 211 -47.15 10.72 81.67
CA LYS A 211 -46.70 9.94 82.85
C LYS A 211 -46.29 10.78 84.07
N LYS A 212 -46.09 12.10 83.92
CA LYS A 212 -45.65 13.00 85.02
C LYS A 212 -46.75 13.92 85.55
N ILE A 213 -47.86 14.11 84.83
CA ILE A 213 -48.97 14.99 85.25
C ILE A 213 -49.66 14.46 86.54
N GLU A 214 -49.51 13.18 86.89
CA GLU A 214 -50.04 12.65 88.16
C GLU A 214 -49.19 12.96 89.41
N LYS A 215 -47.96 13.48 89.29
CA LYS A 215 -47.12 13.77 90.47
C LYS A 215 -46.28 15.05 90.36
N LYS A 216 -46.89 16.14 90.85
CA LYS A 216 -46.31 17.33 91.48
C LYS A 216 -45.34 18.22 90.68
N ASN A 217 -45.60 19.53 90.82
CA ASN A 217 -44.83 20.67 90.36
C ASN A 217 -43.33 20.64 90.72
N THR A 218 -42.55 21.45 89.98
CA THR A 218 -41.11 21.78 90.08
C THR A 218 -40.08 20.76 89.58
N CYS A 219 -39.54 21.00 88.37
CA CYS A 219 -38.09 21.19 88.10
C CYS A 219 -37.77 21.13 86.59
N LEU A 220 -37.07 22.15 86.09
CA LEU A 220 -36.01 22.10 85.06
C LEU A 220 -35.85 20.76 84.31
N LEU A 221 -36.64 20.52 83.26
CA LEU A 221 -36.27 19.58 82.20
C LEU A 221 -35.19 20.29 81.37
N LYS A 222 -33.94 20.00 81.71
CA LYS A 222 -32.72 20.71 81.29
C LYS A 222 -32.48 20.55 79.78
N LYS A 223 -31.98 21.60 79.13
CA LYS A 223 -31.29 21.58 77.81
C LYS A 223 -30.35 20.37 77.59
N LYS A 224 -29.87 19.73 78.67
CA LYS A 224 -29.02 18.52 78.68
C LYS A 224 -29.69 17.29 78.03
N ASP A 225 -31.00 17.10 78.17
CA ASP A 225 -31.68 15.91 77.65
C ASP A 225 -31.95 15.99 76.14
N LEU A 226 -32.16 17.22 75.62
CA LEU A 226 -32.25 17.49 74.18
C LEU A 226 -30.89 17.35 73.49
N LEU A 227 -29.82 17.74 74.18
CA LEU A 227 -28.43 17.65 73.70
C LEU A 227 -27.98 16.18 73.60
N ASN A 228 -28.32 15.34 74.58
CA ASN A 228 -28.04 13.90 74.53
C ASN A 228 -28.82 13.19 73.42
N CYS A 229 -30.12 13.50 73.25
CA CYS A 229 -30.90 12.94 72.14
C CYS A 229 -30.36 13.36 70.77
N LYS A 230 -29.89 14.61 70.64
CA LYS A 230 -29.23 15.11 69.43
C LYS A 230 -27.88 14.43 69.17
N ASN A 231 -27.09 14.17 70.20
CA ASN A 231 -25.78 13.51 70.10
C ASN A 231 -25.93 12.02 69.72
N ASP A 232 -26.89 11.30 70.30
CA ASP A 232 -27.19 9.90 69.95
C ASP A 232 -27.69 9.78 68.49
N LEU A 233 -28.51 10.74 68.04
CA LEU A 233 -28.95 10.81 66.65
C LEU A 233 -27.81 11.16 65.68
N GLU A 234 -26.93 12.10 66.05
CA GLU A 234 -25.74 12.43 65.26
C GLU A 234 -24.77 11.23 65.16
N MET A 235 -24.68 10.40 66.20
CA MET A 235 -23.87 9.19 66.21
C MET A 235 -24.48 8.08 65.32
N LEU A 236 -25.81 7.92 65.33
CA LEU A 236 -26.56 7.03 64.43
C LEU A 236 -26.52 7.50 62.96
N ILE A 237 -26.50 8.81 62.71
CA ILE A 237 -26.36 9.40 61.37
C ILE A 237 -24.92 9.24 60.86
N LYS A 238 -23.90 9.43 61.72
CA LYS A 238 -22.49 9.17 61.41
C LYS A 238 -22.19 7.70 61.14
N SER A 239 -22.86 6.77 61.83
CA SER A 239 -22.70 5.33 61.59
C SER A 239 -23.42 4.85 60.31
N LYS A 240 -24.47 5.56 59.86
CA LYS A 240 -25.22 5.24 58.62
C LYS A 240 -24.80 6.03 57.37
N PHE A 241 -24.07 7.15 57.48
CA PHE A 241 -23.61 7.97 56.34
C PHE A 241 -22.11 8.28 56.43
N ASP A 242 -21.32 7.73 55.49
CA ASP A 242 -19.87 7.99 55.35
C ASP A 242 -19.52 9.49 55.28
N ASP A 243 -18.41 9.85 55.94
CA ASP A 243 -17.90 11.22 56.11
C ASP A 243 -17.87 12.04 54.77
N PRO A 244 -18.65 13.14 54.66
CA PRO A 244 -18.76 13.95 53.44
C PRO A 244 -17.43 14.53 52.94
N LYS A 245 -16.50 14.87 53.84
CA LYS A 245 -15.18 15.41 53.45
C LYS A 245 -14.28 14.33 52.83
N ARG A 246 -14.33 13.11 53.38
CA ARG A 246 -13.62 11.93 52.83
C ARG A 246 -14.17 11.55 51.45
N SER A 247 -15.49 11.62 51.30
CA SER A 247 -16.18 11.40 50.03
C SER A 247 -15.80 12.43 48.97
N LEU A 248 -15.72 13.72 49.33
CA LEU A 248 -15.31 14.80 48.41
C LEU A 248 -13.84 14.64 47.95
N LYS A 249 -12.93 14.24 48.85
CA LYS A 249 -11.53 13.95 48.51
C LYS A 249 -11.41 12.77 47.55
N LYS A 250 -12.20 11.70 47.76
CA LYS A 250 -12.28 10.54 46.88
C LYS A 250 -12.80 10.92 45.48
N ILE A 251 -13.84 11.75 45.41
CA ILE A 251 -14.39 12.26 44.14
C ILE A 251 -13.38 13.14 43.40
N LYS A 252 -12.69 14.07 44.07
CA LYS A 252 -11.65 14.90 43.43
C LYS A 252 -10.51 14.05 42.83
N LYS A 253 -10.08 13.01 43.54
CA LYS A 253 -9.07 12.06 43.04
C LYS A 253 -9.57 11.31 41.80
N GLN A 254 -10.82 10.83 41.82
CA GLN A 254 -11.44 10.19 40.65
C GLN A 254 -11.55 11.13 39.44
N PHE A 255 -11.88 12.40 39.63
CA PHE A 255 -11.93 13.38 38.54
C PHE A 255 -10.55 13.64 37.93
N GLN A 256 -9.50 13.73 38.74
CA GLN A 256 -8.12 13.87 38.23
C GLN A 256 -7.68 12.64 37.42
N GLU A 257 -8.02 11.44 37.88
CA GLU A 257 -7.75 10.19 37.15
C GLU A 257 -8.52 10.11 35.82
N ILE A 258 -9.80 10.51 35.81
CA ILE A 258 -10.61 10.61 34.59
C ILE A 258 -10.00 11.62 33.60
N GLY A 259 -9.51 12.77 34.09
CA GLY A 259 -8.86 13.79 33.26
C GLY A 259 -7.58 13.28 32.59
N LYS A 260 -6.77 12.49 33.30
CA LYS A 260 -5.57 11.83 32.74
C LYS A 260 -5.96 10.82 31.65
N LYS A 261 -6.97 9.98 31.91
CA LYS A 261 -7.48 8.99 30.92
C LYS A 261 -8.01 9.66 29.65
N LYS A 262 -8.75 10.77 29.79
CA LYS A 262 -9.26 11.55 28.65
C LYS A 262 -8.14 12.03 27.73
N LYS A 263 -7.05 12.61 28.27
CA LYS A 263 -5.90 13.06 27.46
C LYS A 263 -5.28 11.92 26.62
N VAL A 264 -5.16 10.72 27.19
CA VAL A 264 -4.64 9.55 26.47
C VAL A 264 -5.58 9.13 25.34
N ILE A 265 -6.89 9.13 25.60
CA ILE A 265 -7.91 8.82 24.60
C ILE A 265 -7.89 9.85 23.45
N ASP A 266 -7.82 11.15 23.76
CA ASP A 266 -7.76 12.22 22.77
C ASP A 266 -6.52 12.10 21.85
N GLN A 267 -5.36 11.69 22.41
CA GLN A 267 -4.16 11.41 21.62
C GLN A 267 -4.34 10.22 20.67
N LYS A 268 -4.97 9.13 21.12
CA LYS A 268 -5.29 7.97 20.26
C LYS A 268 -6.27 8.35 19.15
N LEU A 269 -7.32 9.12 19.47
CA LEU A 269 -8.29 9.64 18.50
C LEU A 269 -7.61 10.46 17.40
N ASN A 270 -6.67 11.34 17.75
CA ASN A 270 -5.94 12.13 16.76
C ASN A 270 -5.03 11.27 15.86
N ARG A 271 -4.54 10.12 16.35
CA ARG A 271 -3.81 9.15 15.50
C ARG A 271 -4.75 8.44 14.55
N ILE A 272 -5.88 7.93 15.03
CA ILE A 272 -6.91 7.25 14.22
C ILE A 272 -7.41 8.19 13.11
N LYS A 273 -7.67 9.47 13.42
CA LYS A 273 -8.08 10.47 12.42
C LYS A 273 -7.05 10.67 11.30
N LYS A 274 -5.74 10.54 11.59
CA LYS A 274 -4.71 10.63 10.54
C LYS A 274 -4.73 9.42 9.60
N ILE A 275 -5.12 8.25 10.12
CA ILE A 275 -5.20 6.99 9.37
C ILE A 275 -6.44 6.97 8.46
N GLN A 276 -7.55 7.53 8.93
CA GLN A 276 -8.82 7.56 8.21
C GLN A 276 -8.73 8.22 6.82
N ASP A 277 -7.82 9.18 6.66
CA ASP A 277 -7.64 9.90 5.38
C ASP A 277 -6.68 9.19 4.40
N LEU A 278 -6.04 8.10 4.81
CA LEU A 278 -5.07 7.37 3.98
C LEU A 278 -5.80 6.41 3.04
N ASP A 279 -5.27 6.29 1.82
CA ASP A 279 -5.64 5.19 0.93
C ASP A 279 -5.02 3.88 1.47
N LEU A 280 -5.83 3.11 2.19
CA LEU A 280 -5.43 1.83 2.79
C LEU A 280 -5.80 0.63 1.90
N GLY A 281 -6.33 0.87 0.70
CA GLY A 281 -6.86 -0.19 -0.16
C GLY A 281 -8.32 -0.50 0.15
N GLU A 282 -8.91 -1.35 -0.70
CA GLU A 282 -10.33 -1.73 -0.62
C GLU A 282 -10.62 -2.59 0.61
N HIS A 283 -9.68 -3.48 0.96
CA HIS A 283 -9.75 -4.37 2.12
C HIS A 283 -8.85 -3.90 3.26
N PHE A 284 -8.52 -2.60 3.29
CA PHE A 284 -7.53 -2.03 4.21
C PHE A 284 -6.17 -2.74 4.18
N GLU A 285 -5.84 -3.43 3.09
CA GLU A 285 -4.71 -4.35 3.04
C GLU A 285 -3.36 -3.66 3.25
N PHE A 286 -3.29 -2.35 2.99
CA PHE A 286 -2.08 -1.56 3.18
C PHE A 286 -1.90 -1.05 4.61
N SER A 287 -2.85 -1.32 5.51
CA SER A 287 -2.69 -1.10 6.95
C SER A 287 -1.49 -1.86 7.53
N TYR A 288 -1.08 -2.98 6.93
CA TYR A 288 0.13 -3.72 7.31
C TYR A 288 1.40 -2.87 7.28
N TRP A 289 1.42 -1.80 6.49
CA TRP A 289 2.58 -0.92 6.37
C TRP A 289 2.58 0.22 7.38
N PHE A 290 1.47 0.42 8.08
CA PHE A 290 1.36 1.50 9.05
C PHE A 290 2.36 1.29 10.19
N GLU A 291 3.09 2.36 10.54
CA GLU A 291 4.17 2.36 11.56
C GLU A 291 5.35 1.39 11.29
N LYS A 292 5.35 0.68 10.16
CA LYS A 292 6.50 -0.13 9.74
C LYS A 292 7.50 0.70 8.95
N CYS A 293 8.77 0.31 9.03
CA CYS A 293 9.82 0.89 8.23
C CYS A 293 10.71 -0.21 7.68
N PHE A 294 11.16 -0.03 6.44
CA PHE A 294 12.02 -0.96 5.72
C PHE A 294 13.35 -0.29 5.44
N GLU A 295 14.44 -1.04 5.60
CA GLU A 295 15.80 -0.52 5.43
C GLU A 295 16.50 -1.15 4.24
N TYR A 296 17.35 -0.35 3.60
CA TYR A 296 18.22 -0.78 2.50
C TYR A 296 19.62 -0.25 2.76
N ASN A 297 20.56 -1.17 2.94
CA ASN A 297 21.96 -0.84 3.17
C ASN A 297 22.70 -0.84 1.83
N SER A 298 23.29 0.31 1.50
CA SER A 298 24.27 0.47 0.43
C SER A 298 25.67 0.61 1.03
N ASP A 299 26.69 0.73 0.17
CA ASP A 299 28.08 0.87 0.63
C ASP A 299 28.28 2.12 1.47
N LYS A 300 27.64 3.24 1.10
CA LYS A 300 27.82 4.55 1.74
C LYS A 300 26.68 4.94 2.68
N TYR A 301 25.46 4.51 2.38
CA TYR A 301 24.25 4.97 3.06
C TYR A 301 23.30 3.84 3.45
N THR A 302 22.58 4.04 4.54
CA THR A 302 21.37 3.28 4.89
C THR A 302 20.15 4.11 4.54
N TYR A 303 19.29 3.58 3.69
CA TYR A 303 18.02 4.20 3.35
C TYR A 303 16.91 3.56 4.15
N LYS A 304 16.00 4.38 4.66
CA LYS A 304 14.86 3.95 5.45
C LYS A 304 13.57 4.47 4.82
N PHE A 305 12.67 3.55 4.51
CA PHE A 305 11.36 3.84 3.95
C PHE A 305 10.29 3.49 4.97
N CYS A 306 9.58 4.50 5.46
CA CYS A 306 8.41 4.33 6.33
C CYS A 306 7.16 4.72 5.53
N PRO A 307 6.37 3.75 5.02
CA PRO A 307 5.15 4.05 4.28
C PRO A 307 4.24 5.01 5.04
N PHE A 308 3.59 5.92 4.31
CA PHE A 308 2.71 6.95 4.85
C PHE A 308 3.33 8.01 5.77
N ASP A 309 4.65 7.95 6.03
CA ASP A 309 5.36 8.96 6.83
C ASP A 309 6.44 9.66 5.99
N LYS A 310 7.61 9.03 5.83
CA LYS A 310 8.78 9.65 5.20
C LYS A 310 9.78 8.63 4.67
N VAL A 311 10.69 9.14 3.84
CA VAL A 311 11.90 8.44 3.38
C VAL A 311 13.10 9.17 3.95
N GLU A 312 14.07 8.43 4.47
CA GLU A 312 15.29 8.96 5.06
C GLU A 312 16.53 8.26 4.50
N GLN A 313 17.63 9.00 4.46
CA GLN A 313 18.96 8.52 4.14
C GLN A 313 19.86 8.83 5.32
N LYS A 314 20.65 7.85 5.75
CA LYS A 314 21.61 7.99 6.83
C LYS A 314 22.99 7.56 6.35
N GLU A 315 23.98 8.43 6.53
CA GLU A 315 25.39 8.07 6.33
C GLU A 315 25.86 7.09 7.40
N LYS A 316 26.72 6.13 7.05
CA LYS A 316 27.30 5.19 8.03
C LYS A 316 28.03 5.90 9.17
N LYS A 317 28.68 7.03 8.88
CA LYS A 317 29.37 7.90 9.83
C LYS A 317 29.10 9.37 9.48
N GLY A 318 27.88 9.85 9.72
CA GLY A 318 27.56 11.22 9.35
C GLY A 318 26.10 11.63 9.56
N LYS A 319 25.63 12.51 8.68
CA LYS A 319 24.32 13.16 8.79
C LYS A 319 23.21 12.24 8.29
N SER A 320 22.00 12.52 8.77
CA SER A 320 20.76 11.97 8.21
C SER A 320 20.06 13.05 7.41
N PHE A 321 19.50 12.67 6.26
CA PHE A 321 18.74 13.53 5.36
C PHE A 321 17.34 12.96 5.15
N ASN A 322 16.33 13.82 5.22
CA ASN A 322 14.97 13.52 4.81
C ASN A 322 14.87 13.58 3.28
N LEU A 323 14.49 12.47 2.64
CA LEU A 323 14.35 12.37 1.18
C LEU A 323 12.92 12.63 0.69
N GLY A 324 12.03 13.06 1.58
CA GLY A 324 10.65 13.40 1.29
C GLY A 324 9.69 12.87 2.35
N LYS A 325 8.53 13.52 2.44
CA LYS A 325 7.42 13.17 3.32
C LYS A 325 6.20 12.80 2.50
N PHE A 326 5.39 11.87 2.99
CA PHE A 326 4.16 11.47 2.32
C PHE A 326 3.03 12.47 2.64
N LYS A 327 2.80 13.43 1.73
CA LYS A 327 1.72 14.42 1.91
C LYS A 327 0.50 14.16 1.04
N SER A 328 0.64 13.38 -0.03
CA SER A 328 -0.44 13.17 -1.00
C SER A 328 -1.61 12.38 -0.44
N LYS A 329 -1.45 11.72 0.73
CA LYS A 329 -2.40 10.80 1.41
C LYS A 329 -2.85 9.59 0.58
N LYS A 330 -2.64 9.62 -0.74
CA LYS A 330 -2.96 8.61 -1.74
C LYS A 330 -1.73 8.31 -2.60
N TRP A 331 -1.59 7.06 -3.05
CA TRP A 331 -0.68 6.72 -4.14
C TRP A 331 -1.27 7.12 -5.49
N LYS A 332 -0.42 7.08 -6.52
CA LYS A 332 -0.80 7.30 -7.91
C LYS A 332 -0.86 5.95 -8.63
N THR A 333 -1.84 5.83 -9.52
CA THR A 333 -2.06 4.63 -10.33
C THR A 333 -2.11 5.01 -11.79
N LYS A 334 -1.45 4.23 -12.65
CA LYS A 334 -1.61 4.30 -14.11
C LYS A 334 -2.06 2.92 -14.61
N LYS A 335 -3.26 2.86 -15.20
CA LYS A 335 -3.73 1.67 -15.92
C LYS A 335 -2.94 1.55 -17.22
N LEU A 336 -2.27 0.42 -17.43
CA LEU A 336 -1.73 -0.01 -18.72
C LEU A 336 -2.36 -1.37 -19.03
N SER A 337 -3.25 -1.43 -20.02
CA SER A 337 -3.95 -2.64 -20.46
C SER A 337 -4.33 -3.60 -19.30
N HIS A 338 -3.51 -4.64 -19.08
CA HIS A 338 -3.72 -5.72 -18.10
C HIS A 338 -2.97 -5.55 -16.76
N ARG A 339 -2.23 -4.45 -16.54
CA ARG A 339 -1.45 -4.22 -15.30
C ARG A 339 -1.51 -2.76 -14.84
N ALA A 340 -1.94 -2.55 -13.60
CA ALA A 340 -1.86 -1.25 -12.96
C ALA A 340 -0.46 -1.02 -12.36
N LYS A 341 0.23 0.04 -12.80
CA LYS A 341 1.46 0.50 -12.12
C LYS A 341 1.07 1.46 -11.00
N ARG A 342 1.54 1.20 -9.78
CA ARG A 342 1.30 2.07 -8.61
C ARG A 342 2.60 2.64 -8.06
N TRP A 343 2.55 3.88 -7.59
CA TRP A 343 3.70 4.52 -6.94
C TRP A 343 3.28 5.54 -5.89
N MET A 344 4.12 5.72 -4.88
CA MET A 344 3.99 6.77 -3.88
C MET A 344 4.97 7.90 -4.19
N LEU A 345 4.55 9.14 -3.92
CA LEU A 345 5.40 10.32 -4.05
C LEU A 345 5.70 10.87 -2.67
N PHE A 346 6.98 11.09 -2.39
CA PHE A 346 7.49 11.68 -1.18
C PHE A 346 8.24 12.94 -1.56
N ASP A 347 7.80 14.06 -1.02
CA ASP A 347 8.23 15.39 -1.44
C ASP A 347 8.53 16.27 -0.23
N ASN A 348 9.05 17.48 -0.46
CA ASN A 348 9.39 18.41 0.61
C ASN A 348 10.38 17.85 1.64
N GLY A 349 11.37 17.09 1.19
CA GLY A 349 12.52 16.66 2.01
C GLY A 349 13.49 17.81 2.29
N ASP A 350 14.65 17.46 2.84
CA ASP A 350 15.67 18.43 3.22
C ASP A 350 16.23 19.16 2.00
N ARG A 351 16.61 20.43 2.19
CA ARG A 351 17.15 21.28 1.13
C ARG A 351 18.47 20.71 0.61
N CYS A 352 18.58 20.63 -0.71
CA CYS A 352 19.77 20.19 -1.41
C CYS A 352 20.57 21.41 -1.87
N ASN A 353 21.90 21.32 -1.83
CA ASN A 353 22.75 22.35 -2.43
C ASN A 353 22.74 22.14 -3.94
N ASN A 354 22.43 23.20 -4.71
CA ASN A 354 22.31 23.17 -6.18
C ASN A 354 21.23 22.23 -6.72
N GLY A 355 20.17 21.98 -5.95
CA GLY A 355 19.06 21.14 -6.38
C GLY A 355 17.73 21.52 -5.73
N PRO A 356 16.63 20.87 -6.15
CA PRO A 356 15.34 21.03 -5.50
C PRO A 356 15.39 20.47 -4.06
N LYS A 357 14.32 20.71 -3.30
CA LYS A 357 14.12 19.94 -2.06
C LYS A 357 14.11 18.45 -2.39
N ARG A 358 14.77 17.64 -1.56
CA ARG A 358 14.86 16.20 -1.81
C ARG A 358 13.47 15.58 -1.94
N SER A 359 13.36 14.68 -2.90
CA SER A 359 12.11 13.97 -3.19
C SER A 359 12.39 12.54 -3.63
N THR A 360 11.45 11.65 -3.37
CA THR A 360 11.56 10.23 -3.70
C THR A 360 10.28 9.70 -4.33
N LYS A 361 10.42 9.02 -5.45
CA LYS A 361 9.35 8.22 -6.08
C LYS A 361 9.52 6.76 -5.70
N ILE A 362 8.54 6.20 -5.00
CA ILE A 362 8.52 4.78 -4.62
C ILE A 362 7.67 4.00 -5.62
N LYS A 363 8.31 3.21 -6.48
CA LYS A 363 7.62 2.24 -7.37
C LYS A 363 7.30 0.98 -6.59
N LEU A 364 6.03 0.64 -6.53
CA LEU A 364 5.54 -0.55 -5.82
C LEU A 364 5.49 -1.74 -6.78
N LEU A 365 6.08 -2.87 -6.37
CA LEU A 365 6.25 -4.08 -7.17
C LEU A 365 5.64 -5.28 -6.45
N CYS A 366 5.00 -6.17 -7.21
CA CYS A 366 4.61 -7.49 -6.73
C CYS A 366 5.85 -8.31 -6.39
N GLY A 367 5.83 -8.97 -5.23
CA GLY A 367 6.73 -10.09 -4.91
C GLY A 367 6.40 -10.72 -3.57
N TYR A 368 7.12 -11.77 -3.20
CA TYR A 368 6.76 -12.59 -2.03
C TYR A 368 7.12 -11.95 -0.67
N SER A 369 8.10 -11.06 -0.63
CA SER A 369 8.56 -10.43 0.61
C SER A 369 8.53 -8.91 0.54
N GLU A 370 8.37 -8.30 1.71
CA GLU A 370 8.36 -6.85 1.91
C GLU A 370 9.79 -6.32 2.04
N LYS A 371 10.33 -5.71 0.98
CA LYS A 371 11.68 -5.17 1.00
C LYS A 371 11.91 -4.10 -0.06
N ILE A 372 12.87 -3.23 0.22
CA ILE A 372 13.44 -2.34 -0.79
C ILE A 372 14.34 -3.19 -1.70
N VAL A 373 14.05 -3.19 -3.00
CA VAL A 373 14.81 -3.94 -4.02
C VAL A 373 15.99 -3.13 -4.52
N SER A 374 15.78 -1.83 -4.72
CA SER A 374 16.82 -0.91 -5.22
C SER A 374 16.43 0.52 -4.93
N ILE A 375 17.45 1.38 -4.88
CA ILE A 375 17.31 2.83 -4.86
C ILE A 375 18.36 3.43 -5.80
N LYS A 376 17.97 4.45 -6.55
CA LYS A 376 18.87 5.21 -7.40
C LYS A 376 18.54 6.69 -7.38
N GLU A 377 19.56 7.52 -7.49
CA GLU A 377 19.41 8.95 -7.73
C GLU A 377 19.24 9.16 -9.24
N THR A 378 18.09 9.69 -9.64
CA THR A 378 17.72 9.87 -11.06
C THR A 378 18.10 11.24 -11.60
N SER A 379 18.17 12.23 -10.71
CA SER A 379 18.76 13.55 -10.90
C SER A 379 19.13 14.08 -9.53
N THR A 380 19.88 15.19 -9.47
CA THR A 380 20.37 15.77 -8.21
C THR A 380 19.26 15.90 -7.18
N CYS A 381 19.38 15.15 -6.07
CA CYS A 381 18.43 15.11 -4.95
C CYS A 381 17.02 14.59 -5.29
N VAL A 382 16.86 13.87 -6.41
CA VAL A 382 15.60 13.20 -6.81
C VAL A 382 15.84 11.69 -6.95
N TYR A 383 15.18 10.93 -6.08
CA TYR A 383 15.42 9.50 -5.94
C TYR A 383 14.27 8.67 -6.51
N GLU A 384 14.60 7.50 -7.04
CA GLU A 384 13.66 6.45 -7.39
C GLU A 384 13.99 5.19 -6.58
N MET A 385 13.04 4.74 -5.77
CA MET A 385 13.13 3.51 -5.01
C MET A 385 12.14 2.48 -5.55
N ARG A 386 12.55 1.21 -5.60
CA ARG A 386 11.67 0.08 -5.94
C ARG A 386 11.41 -0.72 -4.67
N PHE A 387 10.16 -0.78 -4.25
CA PHE A 387 9.73 -1.53 -3.08
C PHE A 387 8.87 -2.71 -3.52
N GLN A 388 9.18 -3.89 -3.00
CA GLN A 388 8.49 -5.14 -3.29
C GLN A 388 7.61 -5.52 -2.10
N SER A 389 6.39 -6.01 -2.35
CA SER A 389 5.50 -6.57 -1.32
C SER A 389 4.45 -7.53 -1.92
N PRO A 390 3.97 -8.53 -1.17
CA PRO A 390 2.83 -9.37 -1.54
C PRO A 390 1.59 -8.55 -1.88
N LEU A 391 1.34 -7.46 -1.14
CA LEU A 391 0.16 -6.61 -1.29
C LEU A 391 0.02 -5.98 -2.68
N MET A 392 1.09 -6.03 -3.49
CA MET A 392 1.11 -5.54 -4.86
C MET A 392 0.85 -6.61 -5.93
N CYS A 393 0.63 -7.85 -5.54
CA CYS A 393 0.34 -8.98 -6.41
C CYS A 393 -1.18 -9.13 -6.60
N PHE A 394 -1.73 -8.31 -7.51
CA PHE A 394 -3.12 -8.36 -7.95
C PHE A 394 -3.34 -9.36 -9.10
#